data_AF-A0A937C2K6-F1
#
_entry.id   AF-A0A937C2K6-F1
#
_cell.length_a   1.000
_cell.length_b   1.000
_cell.length_c   1.000
_cell.angle_alpha   90.00
_cell.angle_beta   90.00
_cell.angle_gamma   90.00
#
_symmetry.space_group_name_H-M   'P 1'
#
loop_
_entity.id
_entity.type
_entity.pdbx_description
1 polymer ?
#
loop_
_entity_poly.entity_id
_entity_poly.type
_entity_poly.pdbx_seq_one_letter_code
_entity_poly.pdbx_strand_id
1 'polypeptide(L)'
;MNQASAFELYRMRAAIDRVLDKPRWLLAIQSRLQIGQRVEYFDAQANSLKRGQVLELCRKQALILDQDDDRRWLISYAAIN
;
A
#
# COMPACT_ATOMS: atom_id res chain seq x y z
N MET A 1 21.79 -6.35 22.04
CA MET A 1 20.75 -6.09 21.02
C MET A 1 19.42 -6.49 21.63
N ASN A 2 18.52 -5.52 21.82
CA ASN A 2 17.21 -5.75 22.42
C ASN A 2 16.29 -6.28 21.31
N GLN A 3 16.20 -7.60 21.15
CA GLN A 3 15.32 -8.21 20.16
C GLN A 3 13.89 -8.10 20.67
N ALA A 4 13.07 -7.27 20.01
CA ALA A 4 11.64 -7.22 20.27
C ALA A 4 11.06 -8.63 20.11
N SER A 5 10.27 -9.06 21.09
CA SER A 5 9.51 -10.30 21.01
C SER A 5 8.50 -10.24 19.85
N ALA A 6 8.08 -11.42 19.36
CA ALA A 6 7.02 -11.51 18.35
C ALA A 6 5.73 -10.78 18.78
N PHE A 7 5.41 -10.79 20.08
CA PHE A 7 4.28 -10.05 20.64
C PHE A 7 4.44 -8.53 20.49
N GLU A 8 5.62 -7.99 20.78
CA GLU A 8 5.90 -6.55 20.64
C GLU A 8 5.85 -6.11 19.17
N LEU A 9 6.42 -6.91 18.26
CA LEU A 9 6.35 -6.66 16.82
C LEU A 9 4.91 -6.67 16.31
N TYR A 10 4.10 -7.65 16.74
CA TYR A 10 2.69 -7.72 16.37
C TYR A 10 1.89 -6.52 16.92
N ARG A 11 2.13 -6.13 18.17
CA ARG A 11 1.50 -4.93 18.77
C ARG A 11 1.87 -3.67 18.00
N MET A 12 3.14 -3.51 17.61
CA MET A 12 3.58 -2.38 16.80
C MET A 12 2.91 -2.36 15.43
N ARG A 13 2.84 -3.52 14.74
CA ARG A 13 2.15 -3.64 13.46
C ARG A 13 0.69 -3.21 13.58
N ALA A 14 -0.04 -3.72 14.57
CA ALA A 14 -1.44 -3.36 14.78
C ALA A 14 -1.64 -1.87 15.11
N ALA A 15 -0.70 -1.25 15.84
CA ALA A 15 -0.74 0.19 16.11
C ALA A 15 -0.50 1.02 14.84
N ILE A 16 0.44 0.61 13.98
CA ILE A 16 0.72 1.26 12.69
C ILE A 16 -0.50 1.13 11.76
N ASP A 17 -1.07 -0.07 11.62
CA ASP A 17 -2.21 -0.32 10.73
C ASP A 17 -3.40 0.60 11.09
N ARG A 18 -3.69 0.79 12.39
CA ARG A 18 -4.71 1.74 12.87
C ARG A 18 -4.42 3.20 12.51
N VAL A 19 -3.14 3.60 12.48
CA VAL A 19 -2.75 4.95 12.11
C VAL A 19 -2.90 5.15 10.61
N LEU A 20 -2.50 4.16 9.79
CA LEU A 20 -2.62 4.18 8.33
C LEU A 20 -4.07 4.19 7.86
N ASP A 21 -4.98 3.56 8.63
CA ASP A 21 -6.42 3.56 8.35
C ASP A 21 -7.11 4.93 8.53
N LYS A 22 -6.42 5.92 9.12
CA LYS A 22 -6.99 7.26 9.31
C LYS A 22 -7.15 7.97 7.95
N PRO A 23 -8.31 8.59 7.65
CA PRO A 23 -8.62 9.17 6.34
C PRO A 23 -7.56 10.14 5.82
N ARG A 24 -6.93 10.93 6.71
CA ARG A 24 -5.92 11.93 6.33
C ARG A 24 -4.79 11.37 5.47
N TRP A 25 -4.34 10.13 5.73
CA TRP A 25 -3.23 9.52 5.02
C TRP A 25 -3.68 8.97 3.67
N LEU A 26 -4.81 8.27 3.66
CA LEU A 26 -5.37 7.66 2.45
C LEU A 26 -5.84 8.73 1.45
N LEU A 27 -6.52 9.78 1.92
CA LEU A 27 -7.05 10.85 1.07
C LEU A 27 -5.94 11.67 0.41
N ALA A 28 -4.84 11.94 1.12
CA ALA A 28 -3.69 12.65 0.55
C ALA A 28 -3.14 11.91 -0.67
N ILE A 29 -2.98 10.59 -0.55
CA ILE A 29 -2.49 9.75 -1.65
C ILE A 29 -3.56 9.59 -2.74
N GLN A 30 -4.82 9.32 -2.38
CA GLN A 30 -5.90 9.19 -3.36
C GLN A 30 -6.07 10.46 -4.21
N SER A 31 -5.93 11.65 -3.62
CA SER A 31 -6.13 12.93 -4.31
C SER A 31 -5.13 13.23 -5.43
N ARG A 32 -3.96 12.59 -5.40
CA ARG A 32 -2.90 12.71 -6.42
C ARG A 32 -2.91 11.59 -7.45
N LEU A 33 -3.77 10.58 -7.29
CA LEU A 33 -3.85 9.43 -8.19
C LEU A 33 -4.87 9.66 -9.30
N GLN A 34 -4.55 9.19 -10.50
CA GLN A 34 -5.42 9.20 -11.67
C GLN A 34 -5.49 7.81 -12.29
N ILE A 35 -6.63 7.45 -12.87
CA ILE A 35 -6.76 6.23 -13.66
C ILE A 35 -5.83 6.32 -14.88
N GLY A 36 -5.11 5.24 -15.17
CA GLY A 36 -4.08 5.17 -16.20
C GLY A 36 -2.68 5.64 -15.74
N GLN A 37 -2.56 6.23 -14.54
CA GLN A 37 -1.27 6.67 -14.01
C GLN A 37 -0.35 5.49 -13.69
N ARG A 38 0.93 5.62 -14.04
CA ARG A 38 1.98 4.71 -13.56
C ARG A 38 2.43 5.10 -12.17
N VAL A 39 2.52 4.12 -11.28
CA VAL A 39 2.89 4.31 -9.87
C VAL A 39 3.91 3.27 -9.43
N GLU A 40 4.66 3.61 -8.39
CA GLU A 40 5.42 2.63 -7.61
C GLU A 40 4.60 2.25 -6.38
N TYR A 41 4.58 0.97 -6.06
CA TYR A 41 3.90 0.47 -4.88
C TYR A 41 4.75 -0.57 -4.15
N PHE A 42 4.57 -0.69 -2.84
CA PHE A 42 5.31 -1.64 -2.02
C PHE A 42 4.57 -2.97 -1.89
N ASP A 43 5.20 -4.06 -2.31
CA ASP A 43 4.75 -5.43 -2.09
C ASP A 43 5.32 -5.94 -0.76
N ALA A 44 4.47 -6.01 0.27
CA ALA A 44 4.86 -6.44 1.60
C ALA A 44 5.22 -7.93 1.68
N GLN A 45 4.74 -8.77 0.75
CA GLN A 45 5.06 -10.19 0.72
C GLN A 45 6.45 -10.42 0.10
N ALA A 46 6.72 -9.76 -1.03
CA ALA A 46 8.03 -9.80 -1.68
C ALA A 46 9.08 -8.91 -0.99
N ASN A 47 8.63 -8.01 -0.09
CA ASN A 47 9.45 -6.98 0.55
C ASN A 47 10.23 -6.14 -0.48
N SER A 48 9.54 -5.72 -1.54
CA SER A 48 10.13 -5.02 -2.66
C SER A 48 9.23 -3.91 -3.19
N LEU A 49 9.85 -2.95 -3.88
CA LEU A 49 9.14 -1.92 -4.63
C LEU A 49 8.82 -2.47 -6.02
N LYS A 50 7.56 -2.36 -6.43
CA LYS A 50 7.04 -2.77 -7.73
C LYS A 50 6.45 -1.58 -8.48
N ARG A 51 6.20 -1.78 -9.77
CA ARG A 51 5.61 -0.77 -10.66
C ARG A 51 4.32 -1.29 -11.25
N GLY A 52 3.37 -0.38 -11.41
CA GLY A 52 2.07 -0.73 -11.96
C GLY A 52 1.33 0.44 -12.57
N GLN A 53 0.18 0.16 -13.16
CA GLN A 53 -0.75 1.16 -13.67
C GLN A 53 -2.05 1.14 -12.86
N VAL A 54 -2.52 2.32 -12.45
CA VAL A 54 -3.82 2.46 -11.79
C VAL A 54 -4.94 2.15 -12.78
N LEU A 55 -5.73 1.13 -12.50
CA LEU A 55 -6.92 0.77 -13.28
C LEU A 55 -8.19 1.40 -12.68
N GLU A 56 -8.31 1.37 -11.35
CA GLU A 56 -9.50 1.85 -10.63
C GLU A 56 -9.12 2.47 -9.28
N LEU A 57 -9.90 3.45 -8.83
CA LEU A 57 -9.78 4.06 -7.51
C LEU A 57 -10.98 3.65 -6.64
N CYS A 58 -10.72 2.84 -5.61
CA CYS A 58 -11.70 2.38 -4.63
C CYS A 58 -11.61 3.22 -3.33
N ARG A 59 -12.48 2.96 -2.34
CA ARG A 59 -12.54 3.79 -1.13
C ARG A 59 -11.22 3.87 -0.32
N LYS A 60 -10.48 2.76 -0.20
CA LYS A 60 -9.21 2.70 0.57
C LYS A 60 -8.03 2.15 -0.24
N GLN A 61 -8.26 1.82 -1.50
CA GLN A 61 -7.36 1.01 -2.33
C GLN A 61 -7.41 1.49 -3.78
N ALA A 62 -6.36 1.18 -4.54
CA ALA A 62 -6.37 1.23 -5.99
C ALA A 62 -6.28 -0.19 -6.56
N LEU A 63 -7.00 -0.46 -7.65
CA LEU A 63 -6.71 -1.62 -8.47
C LEU A 63 -5.51 -1.28 -9.35
N ILE A 64 -4.41 -2.02 -9.19
CA ILE A 64 -3.15 -1.82 -9.92
C ILE A 64 -2.93 -3.00 -10.85
N LEU A 65 -2.63 -2.74 -12.12
CA LEU A 65 -2.03 -3.72 -13.03
C LEU A 65 -0.52 -3.73 -12.79
N ASP A 66 0.01 -4.85 -12.29
CA ASP A 66 1.45 -5.02 -12.11
C ASP A 66 2.17 -5.14 -13.47
N GLN A 67 3.36 -4.54 -13.58
CA GLN A 67 4.13 -4.54 -14.83
C GLN A 67 4.96 -5.80 -15.06
N ASP A 68 5.25 -6.58 -14.01
CA ASP A 68 6.14 -7.75 -14.12
C ASP A 68 5.35 -9.02 -14.51
N ASP A 69 4.12 -9.17 -13.99
CA ASP A 69 3.32 -10.39 -14.17
C ASP A 69 1.92 -10.17 -14.78
N ASP A 70 1.60 -8.94 -15.19
CA ASP A 70 0.29 -8.53 -15.72
C ASP A 70 -0.91 -8.88 -14.81
N ARG A 71 -0.67 -9.16 -13.52
CA ARG A 71 -1.73 -9.44 -12.56
C ARG A 71 -2.31 -8.15 -12.02
N ARG A 72 -3.57 -8.25 -11.57
CA ARG A 72 -4.30 -7.15 -10.96
C ARG A 72 -4.32 -7.31 -9.45
N TRP A 73 -3.90 -6.28 -8.73
CA TRP A 73 -3.81 -6.27 -7.28
C TRP A 73 -4.58 -5.11 -6.69
N LEU A 74 -5.34 -5.38 -5.62
CA LEU A 74 -5.90 -4.31 -4.79
C LEU A 74 -4.83 -3.86 -3.80
N ILE A 75 -4.29 -2.68 -4.04
CA ILE A 75 -3.20 -2.10 -3.26
C ILE A 75 -3.77 -0.98 -2.39
N SER A 76 -3.46 -1.01 -1.08
CA SER A 76 -3.79 0.09 -0.17
C SER A 76 -3.14 1.38 -0.65
N TYR A 77 -3.85 2.51 -0.57
CA TYR A 77 -3.25 3.80 -0.91
C TYR A 77 -1.98 4.06 -0.09
N ALA A 78 -1.92 3.60 1.15
CA ALA A 78 -0.74 3.74 2.00
C ALA A 78 0.52 3.03 1.46
N ALA A 79 0.39 2.14 0.49
CA ALA A 79 1.50 1.42 -0.14
C ALA A 79 1.95 2.05 -1.47
N ILE A 80 1.37 3.18 -1.90
CA ILE A 80 1.63 3.80 -3.21
C ILE A 80 2.41 5.12 -3.04
N ASN A 81 3.51 5.26 -3.78
CA ASN A 81 4.39 6.44 -3.79
C ASN A 81 3.88 7.59 -4.65
#